data_AF-A0A8T5RW38-F1
#
_entry.id   AF-A0A8T5RW38-F1
#
_cell.length_a   1.000
_cell.length_b   1.000
_cell.length_c   1.000
_cell.angle_alpha   90.00
_cell.angle_beta   90.00
_cell.angle_gamma   90.00
#
_symmetry.space_group_name_H-M   'P 1'
#
loop_
_entity.id
_entity.type
_entity.pdbx_description
1 polymer ?
#
loop_
_entity_poly.entity_id
_entity_poly.type
_entity_poly.pdbx_seq_one_letter_code
_entity_poly.pdbx_strand_id
1 'polypeptide(L)'
;CPCVTFNRVNTYQWYKENSFYLDEAHDPFDQMKAMQIALDTNRIALGVLYINPKRKPYSENVRIYNKDKRPLYQRDLDKKKFNELLESFK
;
A
#
# COMPACT_ATOMS: atom_id res chain seq x y z
N CYS A 1 -2.80 13.99 -13.74
CA CYS A 1 -3.54 15.23 -14.03
C CYS A 1 -2.56 16.24 -14.60
N PRO A 2 -2.70 16.70 -15.85
CA PRO A 2 -1.77 17.65 -16.46
C PRO A 2 -1.91 19.05 -15.83
N CYS A 3 -0.78 19.70 -15.55
CA CYS A 3 -0.74 21.07 -15.01
C CYS A 3 -0.54 22.08 -16.13
N VAL A 4 -1.63 22.64 -16.65
CA VAL A 4 -1.63 23.53 -17.82
C VAL A 4 -0.87 24.86 -17.62
N THR A 5 -0.74 25.31 -16.37
CA THR A 5 -0.09 26.59 -16.04
C THR A 5 1.44 26.47 -16.01
N PHE A 6 1.97 25.41 -15.38
CA PHE A 6 3.41 25.31 -15.06
C PHE A 6 4.13 24.17 -15.79
N ASN A 7 3.47 23.04 -16.02
CA ASN A 7 4.10 21.89 -16.67
C ASN A 7 3.79 21.87 -18.17
N ARG A 8 4.70 22.45 -18.95
CA ARG A 8 4.60 22.52 -20.42
C ARG A 8 5.11 21.28 -21.15
N VAL A 9 5.74 20.33 -20.44
CA VAL A 9 6.28 19.09 -21.02
C VAL A 9 5.23 17.98 -20.97
N ASN A 10 4.72 17.67 -19.77
CA ASN A 10 3.75 16.59 -19.57
C ASN A 10 2.32 17.10 -19.77
N THR A 11 2.02 17.50 -21.01
CA THR A 11 0.69 17.98 -21.43
C THR A 11 -0.31 16.84 -21.53
N TYR A 12 -1.60 17.18 -21.68
CA TYR A 12 -2.64 16.18 -21.96
C TYR A 12 -2.31 15.35 -23.22
N GLN A 13 -1.92 16.03 -24.31
CA GLN A 13 -1.57 15.37 -25.57
C GLN A 13 -0.39 14.41 -25.38
N TRP A 14 0.65 14.86 -24.68
CA TRP A 14 1.81 14.03 -24.39
C TRP A 14 1.42 12.77 -23.61
N TYR A 15 0.62 12.88 -22.54
CA TYR A 15 0.15 11.70 -21.80
C TYR A 15 -0.71 10.77 -22.65
N LYS A 16 -1.54 11.30 -23.56
CA LYS A 16 -2.37 10.49 -24.46
C LYS A 16 -1.52 9.64 -25.43
N GLU A 17 -0.40 10.17 -25.90
CA GLU A 17 0.50 9.49 -26.82
C GLU A 17 1.47 8.53 -26.09
N ASN A 18 1.87 8.89 -24.87
CA ASN A 18 2.89 8.18 -24.09
C ASN A 18 2.29 7.26 -23.02
N SER A 19 1.01 6.90 -23.11
CA SER A 19 0.40 5.90 -22.24
C SER A 19 -0.24 4.76 -23.03
N PHE A 20 -0.45 3.63 -22.37
CA PHE A 20 -1.13 2.46 -22.93
C PHE A 20 -1.84 1.68 -21.84
N TYR A 21 -2.93 0.99 -22.21
CA TYR A 21 -3.59 0.07 -21.30
C TYR A 21 -2.87 -1.28 -21.33
N LEU A 22 -2.68 -1.87 -20.15
CA LEU A 22 -2.23 -3.26 -20.03
C LEU A 22 -3.25 -4.19 -20.68
N ASP A 23 -2.76 -5.21 -21.37
CA ASP A 23 -3.59 -6.22 -22.00
C ASP A 23 -4.06 -7.28 -20.99
N GLU A 24 -4.95 -8.16 -21.42
CA GLU A 24 -5.44 -9.28 -20.61
C GLU A 24 -4.37 -10.38 -20.38
N ALA A 25 -3.25 -10.33 -21.12
CA ALA A 25 -2.15 -11.28 -20.96
C ALA A 25 -1.23 -10.91 -19.78
N HIS A 26 -1.30 -9.67 -19.29
CA HIS A 26 -0.57 -9.23 -18.10
C HIS A 26 -1.01 -10.01 -16.85
N ASP A 27 -0.06 -10.65 -16.18
CA ASP A 27 -0.29 -11.32 -14.90
C ASP A 27 -0.03 -10.34 -13.74
N PRO A 28 -1.07 -9.87 -13.02
CA PRO A 28 -0.90 -8.95 -11.91
C PRO A 28 -0.32 -9.62 -10.66
N PHE A 29 -0.10 -10.94 -10.62
CA PHE A 29 0.48 -11.62 -9.47
C PHE A 29 2.00 -11.81 -9.58
N ASP A 30 2.61 -11.51 -10.74
CA ASP A 30 4.06 -11.52 -10.95
C ASP A 30 4.68 -10.17 -10.57
N GLN A 31 5.28 -10.13 -9.38
CA GLN A 31 5.91 -8.92 -8.85
C GLN A 31 7.08 -8.42 -9.71
N MET A 32 7.85 -9.32 -10.32
CA MET A 32 9.04 -8.95 -11.09
C MET A 32 8.64 -8.29 -12.40
N LYS A 33 7.67 -8.87 -13.12
CA LYS A 33 7.13 -8.26 -14.34
C LYS A 33 6.46 -6.93 -14.06
N ALA A 34 5.66 -6.84 -13.00
CA ALA A 34 5.04 -5.58 -12.61
C ALA A 34 6.06 -4.48 -12.34
N MET A 35 7.18 -4.80 -11.68
CA MET A 35 8.27 -3.86 -11.43
C MET A 35 8.98 -3.44 -12.72
N GLN A 36 9.21 -4.36 -13.65
CA GLN A 36 9.79 -4.05 -14.96
C GLN A 36 8.93 -3.04 -15.72
N ILE A 37 7.61 -3.25 -15.75
CA ILE A 37 6.66 -2.32 -16.39
C ILE A 37 6.67 -0.96 -15.69
N ALA A 38 6.67 -0.94 -14.35
CA ALA A 38 6.64 0.30 -13.58
C ALA A 38 7.92 1.16 -13.72
N LEU A 39 9.05 0.53 -14.04
CA LEU A 39 10.33 1.21 -14.22
C LEU A 39 10.57 1.65 -15.68
N ASP A 40 9.76 1.21 -16.64
CA ASP A 40 9.83 1.73 -18.00
C ASP A 40 9.27 3.15 -18.05
N THR A 41 10.14 4.11 -18.35
CA THR A 41 9.80 5.53 -18.42
C THR A 41 9.43 5.99 -19.83
N ASN A 42 9.61 5.14 -20.85
CA ASN A 42 9.32 5.50 -22.24
C ASN A 42 7.82 5.56 -22.51
N ARG A 43 7.05 4.66 -21.90
CA ARG A 43 5.59 4.62 -22.00
C ARG A 43 4.97 4.25 -20.67
N ILE A 44 3.89 4.94 -20.32
CA ILE A 44 3.22 4.82 -19.03
C ILE A 44 2.10 3.78 -19.14
N ALA A 45 2.28 2.66 -18.47
CA ALA A 45 1.24 1.63 -18.37
C ALA A 45 0.05 2.10 -17.51
N LEU A 46 -1.16 1.81 -17.96
CA LEU A 46 -2.43 2.07 -17.29
C LEU A 46 -3.12 0.74 -16.97
N GLY A 47 -3.61 0.61 -15.74
CA GLY A 47 -4.28 -0.60 -15.26
C GLY A 47 -3.70 -1.10 -13.94
N VAL A 48 -3.95 -2.37 -13.64
CA VAL A 48 -3.44 -3.00 -12.42
C VAL A 48 -2.09 -3.64 -12.72
N LEU A 49 -1.02 -3.01 -12.25
CA LEU A 49 0.33 -3.54 -12.38
C LEU A 49 0.54 -4.78 -11.49
N TYR A 50 0.09 -4.71 -10.23
CA TYR A 50 0.37 -5.77 -9.25
C TYR A 50 -0.72 -5.90 -8.18
N ILE A 51 -1.04 -7.15 -7.80
CA ILE A 51 -1.91 -7.52 -6.68
C ILE A 51 -1.17 -8.55 -5.82
N ASN A 52 -1.13 -8.32 -4.50
CA ASN A 52 -0.65 -9.32 -3.54
C ASN A 52 -1.76 -9.74 -2.58
N PRO A 53 -2.49 -10.84 -2.86
CA PRO A 53 -3.57 -11.31 -1.99
C PRO A 53 -3.06 -11.94 -0.69
N LYS A 54 -1.77 -12.28 -0.60
CA LYS A 54 -1.16 -12.93 0.57
C LYS A 54 -0.74 -11.93 1.64
N ARG A 55 -0.58 -10.64 1.28
CA ARG A 55 -0.09 -9.62 2.20
C ARG A 55 -1.23 -9.03 3.00
N LYS A 56 -1.25 -9.32 4.30
CA LYS A 56 -2.22 -8.75 5.23
C LYS A 56 -1.99 -7.24 5.42
N PRO A 57 -3.05 -6.45 5.60
CA PRO A 57 -2.92 -5.04 5.95
C PRO A 57 -2.19 -4.89 7.30
N TYR A 58 -1.56 -3.73 7.50
CA TYR A 58 -0.79 -3.47 8.72
C TYR A 58 -1.62 -3.70 10.00
N SER A 59 -2.88 -3.26 10.01
CA SER A 59 -3.80 -3.41 11.14
C SER A 59 -3.99 -4.87 11.59
N GLU A 60 -3.92 -5.83 10.68
CA GLU A 60 -3.99 -7.27 10.99
C GLU A 60 -2.65 -7.87 11.43
N ASN A 61 -1.55 -7.18 11.16
CA ASN A 61 -0.21 -7.61 11.60
C ASN A 61 0.12 -7.14 13.02
N VAL A 62 -0.62 -6.16 13.56
CA VAL A 62 -0.40 -5.67 14.92
C VAL A 62 -1.01 -6.63 15.94
N ARG A 63 -0.13 -7.35 16.65
CA ARG A 63 -0.49 -8.42 17.60
C ARG A 63 -1.49 -8.01 18.68
N ILE A 64 -1.50 -6.74 19.09
CA ILE A 64 -2.40 -6.23 20.14
C ILE A 64 -3.89 -6.30 19.72
N TYR A 65 -4.15 -6.36 18.41
CA TYR A 65 -5.51 -6.46 17.86
C TYR A 65 -5.94 -7.91 17.56
N ASN A 66 -5.12 -8.91 17.88
CA ASN A 66 -5.45 -10.33 17.63
C ASN A 66 -6.57 -10.83 18.54
N LYS A 67 -6.64 -10.35 19.79
CA LYS A 67 -7.62 -10.79 20.80
C LYS A 67 -8.82 -9.85 20.93
N ASP A 68 -8.58 -8.55 20.79
CA ASP A 68 -9.61 -7.52 20.88
C ASP A 68 -9.37 -6.56 19.70
N LYS A 69 -10.38 -6.32 18.87
CA LYS A 69 -10.27 -5.42 17.71
C LYS A 69 -10.59 -3.96 18.03
N ARG A 70 -11.10 -3.66 19.23
CA ARG A 70 -11.46 -2.29 19.64
C ARG A 70 -10.22 -1.39 19.71
N PRO A 71 -10.30 -0.09 19.39
CA PRO A 71 -9.23 0.87 19.64
C PRO A 71 -8.75 0.85 21.09
N LEU A 72 -7.46 1.14 21.32
CA LEU A 72 -6.86 1.03 22.67
C LEU A 72 -7.56 1.90 23.72
N TYR A 73 -8.05 3.08 23.36
CA TYR A 73 -8.72 4.00 24.30
C TYR A 73 -10.07 3.47 24.82
N GLN A 74 -10.67 2.47 24.15
CA GLN A 74 -11.93 1.84 24.56
C GLN A 74 -11.72 0.58 25.41
N ARG A 75 -10.47 0.27 25.78
CA ARG A 75 -10.12 -0.93 26.52
C ARG A 75 -9.82 -0.59 27.98
N ASP A 76 -10.24 -1.49 28.86
CA ASP A 76 -9.96 -1.38 30.28
C ASP A 76 -8.54 -1.86 30.63
N LEU A 77 -7.94 -1.24 31.65
CA LEU A 77 -6.64 -1.62 32.19
C LEU A 77 -6.77 -2.82 33.13
N ASP A 78 -6.03 -3.90 32.85
CA ASP A 78 -5.85 -5.01 33.78
C ASP A 78 -4.87 -4.60 34.89
N LYS A 79 -5.42 -4.09 36.00
CA LYS A 79 -4.64 -3.59 37.15
C LYS A 79 -3.73 -4.65 37.77
N LYS A 80 -4.10 -5.94 37.71
CA LYS A 80 -3.29 -7.02 38.29
C LYS A 80 -1.99 -7.19 37.51
N LYS A 81 -2.10 -7.34 36.18
CA LYS A 81 -0.93 -7.43 35.28
C LYS A 81 -0.06 -6.18 35.31
N PHE A 82 -0.69 -5.01 35.44
CA PHE A 82 0.06 -3.75 35.58
C PHE A 82 0.93 -3.74 36.84
N ASN A 83 0.38 -4.15 37.99
CA ASN A 83 1.14 -4.21 39.24
C ASN A 83 2.25 -5.28 39.18
N GLU A 84 1.99 -6.47 38.61
CA GLU A 84 3.02 -7.50 38.39
C GLU A 84 4.19 -6.97 37.54
N LEU A 85 3.89 -6.20 36.49
CA LEU A 85 4.92 -5.56 35.65
C LEU A 85 5.75 -4.55 36.45
N LEU A 86 5.13 -3.70 37.28
CA LEU A 86 5.85 -2.72 38.10
C LEU A 86 6.82 -3.38 39.09
N GLU A 87 6.41 -4.48 39.72
CA GLU A 87 7.29 -5.22 40.62
C GLU A 87 8.47 -5.88 39.89
N SER A 88 8.35 -6.22 38.60
CA SER A 88 9.46 -6.78 37.81
C SER A 88 10.59 -5.79 37.49
N PHE A 89 10.37 -4.49 37.70
CA PHE A 89 11.37 -3.43 37.50
C PHE A 89 12.04 -2.98 38.80
N LYS A 90 11.65 -3.55 39.95
CA LYS A 90 12.34 -3.35 41.24
C LYS A 90 13.49 -4.33 41.37
#